data_AF-A0A1A9C8L6-F1
#
_entry.id   AF-A0A1A9C8L6-F1
#
_cell.length_a   1.000
_cell.length_b   1.000
_cell.length_c   1.000
_cell.angle_alpha   90.00
_cell.angle_beta   90.00
_cell.angle_gamma   90.00
#
_symmetry.space_group_name_H-M   'P 1'
#
loop_
_entity.id
_entity.type
_entity.pdbx_description
1 polymer ?
#
loop_
_entity_poly.entity_id
_entity_poly.type
_entity_poly.pdbx_seq_one_letter_code
_entity_poly.pdbx_strand_id
1 'polypeptide(L)'
;MGRPKHVMAALTTTAIGAVLLTGCSSDDADADAKEPVASSPATSGSPAADESSATGYTTPAACEGVRLESEATISGKDLAACVVAAMEAYGTGTEYVLSGDRSGTTRFRFGDDPAMAGDIDGEDGQEGATSFVFLGDEEWIKSNGTWVKGDPDGDAEAVVVASVGKAYRVLSDPQVTADVIATSPEWKVDTEKALISLENGKDTNAWRITNTKPFTWNGATMTEYIVWLEDDATPVGAQGTSQAGGTSSTTLQHFYDLGEPVTIESPK
;
A
#
# COMPACT_ATOMS: atom_id res chain seq x y z
N MET A 1 -30.54 -18.93 24.74
CA MET A 1 -30.90 -17.98 25.82
C MET A 1 -29.60 -17.38 26.33
N GLY A 2 -29.29 -16.08 26.30
CA GLY A 2 -29.99 -14.87 25.87
C GLY A 2 -28.95 -13.75 25.66
N ARG A 3 -29.28 -12.79 24.80
CA ARG A 3 -28.49 -11.56 24.52
C ARG A 3 -28.43 -10.68 25.77
N PRO A 4 -27.37 -9.88 25.94
CA PRO A 4 -27.49 -8.53 26.45
C PRO A 4 -27.52 -7.53 25.28
N LYS A 5 -28.56 -6.70 25.30
CA LYS A 5 -28.72 -5.50 24.50
C LYS A 5 -28.06 -4.36 25.27
N HIS A 6 -27.18 -3.56 24.66
CA HIS A 6 -26.94 -2.19 25.10
C HIS A 6 -26.88 -1.27 23.88
N VAL A 7 -27.99 -0.57 23.62
CA VAL A 7 -28.25 0.85 23.91
C VAL A 7 -27.72 1.73 22.77
N MET A 8 -28.65 2.11 21.90
CA MET A 8 -28.57 3.24 21.00
C MET A 8 -28.45 4.54 21.81
N ALA A 9 -27.54 5.43 21.43
CA ALA A 9 -27.61 6.85 21.74
C ALA A 9 -27.54 7.63 20.42
N ALA A 10 -28.69 8.16 20.01
CA ALA A 10 -28.82 9.07 18.89
C ALA A 10 -28.49 10.50 19.36
N LEU A 11 -27.66 11.22 18.60
CA LEU A 11 -27.44 12.65 18.78
C LEU A 11 -28.13 13.40 17.64
N THR A 12 -29.28 13.98 17.99
CA THR A 12 -30.03 14.98 17.23
C THR A 12 -29.40 16.36 17.44
N THR A 13 -28.98 17.02 16.37
CA THR A 13 -28.60 18.45 16.42
C THR A 13 -29.62 19.28 15.66
N THR A 14 -30.23 20.20 16.42
CA THR A 14 -31.34 21.08 16.09
C THR A 14 -30.96 22.17 15.09
N ALA A 15 -31.78 22.33 14.05
CA ALA A 15 -31.77 23.48 13.14
C ALA A 15 -32.57 24.65 13.73
N ILE A 16 -32.05 25.87 13.62
CA ILE A 16 -32.77 27.13 13.86
C ILE A 16 -32.58 28.03 12.62
N GLY A 17 -33.65 28.23 11.86
CA GLY A 17 -33.82 29.35 10.91
C GLY A 17 -34.18 30.64 11.67
N ALA A 18 -34.44 31.81 11.09
CA ALA A 18 -34.58 32.34 9.74
C ALA A 18 -34.46 33.88 9.90
N VAL A 19 -34.37 34.76 8.89
CA VAL A 19 -35.51 35.45 8.24
C VAL A 19 -34.99 36.77 7.61
N LEU A 20 -35.21 36.92 6.29
CA LEU A 20 -35.60 38.09 5.44
C LEU A 20 -34.84 39.44 5.43
N LEU A 21 -34.74 40.01 4.21
CA LEU A 21 -35.30 41.32 3.74
C LEU A 21 -34.71 41.65 2.32
N THR A 22 -35.45 41.46 1.20
CA THR A 22 -36.25 42.42 0.41
C THR A 22 -35.52 43.59 -0.30
N GLY A 23 -35.81 43.74 -1.61
CA GLY A 23 -35.76 45.01 -2.37
C GLY A 23 -34.70 45.06 -3.49
N CYS A 24 -34.90 45.65 -4.68
CA CYS A 24 -36.07 46.02 -5.48
C CYS A 24 -35.57 46.32 -6.91
N SER A 25 -36.49 46.22 -7.87
CA SER A 25 -36.34 46.43 -9.32
C SER A 25 -35.87 47.84 -9.73
N SER A 26 -35.28 47.97 -10.93
CA SER A 26 -35.58 49.04 -11.89
C SER A 26 -35.25 48.61 -13.32
N ASP A 27 -36.27 48.69 -14.18
CA ASP A 27 -36.24 48.73 -15.66
C ASP A 27 -35.60 50.03 -16.18
N ASP A 28 -34.95 49.99 -17.35
CA ASP A 28 -35.33 50.83 -18.51
C ASP A 28 -34.52 50.51 -19.79
N ALA A 29 -35.10 50.94 -20.91
CA ALA A 29 -35.09 50.30 -22.23
C ALA A 29 -34.06 50.77 -23.28
N ASP A 30 -33.97 49.93 -24.33
CA ASP A 30 -33.64 50.14 -25.75
C ASP A 30 -32.69 51.28 -26.20
N ALA A 31 -31.62 50.89 -26.90
CA ALA A 31 -31.28 51.48 -28.20
C ALA A 31 -30.35 50.57 -29.03
N ASP A 32 -30.69 50.53 -30.32
CA ASP A 32 -30.21 49.73 -31.44
C ASP A 32 -28.71 49.83 -31.82
N ALA A 33 -28.32 48.82 -32.59
CA ALA A 33 -27.32 48.82 -33.68
C ALA A 33 -25.88 48.27 -33.47
N LYS A 34 -25.65 47.22 -34.28
CA LYS A 34 -24.43 46.72 -34.96
C LYS A 34 -23.70 45.51 -34.36
N GLU A 35 -23.92 44.37 -35.02
CA GLU A 35 -22.94 43.27 -35.15
C GLU A 35 -21.57 43.80 -35.60
N PRO A 36 -20.49 43.12 -35.18
CA PRO A 36 -19.82 42.28 -36.16
C PRO A 36 -19.35 40.91 -35.65
N VAL A 37 -19.55 39.92 -36.52
CA VAL A 37 -18.60 38.90 -36.99
C VAL A 37 -17.80 38.10 -35.95
N ALA A 38 -18.09 36.80 -35.97
CA ALA A 38 -17.40 35.71 -35.31
C ALA A 38 -15.87 35.76 -35.42
N SER A 39 -15.20 35.41 -34.33
CA SER A 39 -13.81 34.93 -34.33
C SER A 39 -13.72 33.78 -33.33
N SER A 40 -13.60 32.56 -33.87
CA SER A 40 -13.26 31.37 -33.10
C SER A 40 -11.84 31.51 -32.54
N PRO A 41 -11.60 31.21 -31.25
CA PRO A 41 -10.26 30.92 -30.78
C PRO A 41 -9.87 29.52 -31.26
N ALA A 42 -8.73 29.43 -31.95
CA ALA A 42 -8.08 28.18 -32.27
C ALA A 42 -7.81 27.39 -30.98
N THR A 43 -8.31 26.16 -30.92
CA THR A 43 -7.92 25.18 -29.91
C THR A 43 -6.44 24.87 -30.13
N SER A 44 -5.56 25.47 -29.32
CA SER A 44 -4.19 25.00 -29.17
C SER A 44 -4.26 23.57 -28.66
N GLY A 45 -3.92 22.62 -29.52
CA GLY A 45 -3.72 21.24 -29.14
C GLY A 45 -2.63 21.18 -28.09
N SER A 46 -3.02 20.94 -26.84
CA SER A 46 -2.11 20.42 -25.83
C SER A 46 -1.63 19.06 -26.34
N PRO A 47 -0.33 18.72 -26.26
CA PRO A 47 0.11 17.36 -26.53
C PRO A 47 -0.71 16.44 -25.62
N ALA A 48 -1.34 15.44 -26.22
CA ALA A 48 -1.88 14.32 -25.47
C ALA A 48 -0.73 13.80 -24.60
N ALA A 49 -0.96 13.71 -23.30
CA ALA A 49 -0.13 12.86 -22.47
C ALA A 49 -0.15 11.48 -23.14
N ASP A 50 1.02 10.93 -23.43
CA ASP A 50 1.12 9.53 -23.82
C ASP A 50 0.35 8.74 -22.75
N GLU A 51 -0.78 8.15 -23.16
CA GLU A 51 -1.42 7.08 -22.42
C GLU A 51 -0.38 5.96 -22.37
N SER A 52 0.41 5.97 -21.29
CA SER A 52 1.29 4.86 -20.94
C SER A 52 0.40 3.64 -20.92
N SER A 53 0.50 2.86 -21.98
CA SER A 53 -0.37 1.73 -22.21
C SER A 53 -0.03 0.74 -21.11
N ALA A 54 -0.93 0.60 -20.13
CA ALA A 54 -0.85 -0.47 -19.15
C ALA A 54 -0.80 -1.78 -19.94
N THR A 55 0.40 -2.33 -20.11
CA THR A 55 0.58 -3.69 -20.58
C THR A 55 -0.16 -4.56 -19.58
N GLY A 56 -1.28 -5.16 -20.03
CA GLY A 56 -2.10 -5.99 -19.16
C GLY A 56 -1.25 -7.06 -18.48
N TYR A 57 -1.40 -7.17 -17.16
CA TYR A 57 -0.71 -8.19 -16.38
C TYR A 57 -0.91 -9.57 -17.00
N THR A 58 0.17 -10.34 -17.09
CA THR A 58 0.15 -11.73 -17.50
C THR A 58 0.85 -12.53 -16.43
N THR A 59 0.20 -13.59 -15.94
CA THR A 59 0.77 -14.48 -14.93
C THR A 59 2.16 -14.95 -15.36
N PRO A 60 3.20 -14.71 -14.56
CA PRO A 60 4.56 -15.11 -14.90
C PRO A 60 4.72 -16.63 -14.98
N ALA A 61 5.64 -17.09 -15.83
CA ALA A 61 5.95 -18.53 -15.97
C ALA A 61 6.37 -19.19 -14.65
N ALA A 62 7.01 -18.43 -13.74
CA ALA A 62 7.38 -18.91 -12.41
C ALA A 62 6.16 -19.31 -11.55
N CYS A 63 4.96 -18.80 -11.87
CA CYS A 63 3.71 -19.11 -11.19
C CYS A 63 2.97 -20.32 -11.76
N GLU A 64 3.34 -20.85 -12.94
CA GLU A 64 2.63 -21.98 -13.57
C GLU A 64 2.61 -23.25 -12.70
N GLY A 65 3.63 -23.42 -11.84
CA GLY A 65 3.72 -24.53 -10.89
C GLY A 65 2.98 -24.30 -9.56
N VAL A 66 2.52 -23.07 -9.30
CA VAL A 66 1.83 -22.69 -8.06
C VAL A 66 0.34 -22.95 -8.24
N ARG A 67 -0.14 -24.06 -7.67
CA ARG A 67 -1.55 -24.45 -7.75
C ARG A 67 -2.37 -23.69 -6.72
N LEU A 68 -3.07 -22.66 -7.18
CA LEU A 68 -4.03 -21.90 -6.40
C LEU A 68 -5.41 -22.56 -6.47
N GLU A 69 -5.52 -23.68 -5.77
CA GLU A 69 -6.75 -24.46 -5.66
C GLU A 69 -6.90 -24.97 -4.22
N SER A 70 -8.14 -25.22 -3.81
CA SER A 70 -8.49 -25.69 -2.47
C SER A 70 -7.59 -26.82 -2.02
N GLU A 71 -7.00 -26.69 -0.83
CA GLU A 71 -6.18 -27.71 -0.17
C GLU A 71 -4.89 -28.08 -0.90
N ALA A 72 -4.46 -27.34 -1.93
CA ALA A 72 -3.18 -27.58 -2.58
C ALA A 72 -2.00 -27.35 -1.63
N THR A 73 -0.91 -28.07 -1.87
CA THR A 73 0.37 -27.88 -1.17
C THR A 73 1.37 -27.29 -2.14
N ILE A 74 2.09 -26.26 -1.69
CA ILE A 74 3.07 -25.52 -2.49
C ILE A 74 4.39 -25.50 -1.72
N SER A 75 5.52 -25.66 -2.41
CA SER A 75 6.82 -25.49 -1.76
C SER A 75 7.08 -24.00 -1.50
N GLY A 76 7.72 -23.65 -0.39
CA GLY A 76 8.02 -22.24 -0.12
C GLY A 76 8.92 -21.60 -1.16
N LYS A 77 9.80 -22.39 -1.78
CA LYS A 77 10.65 -21.94 -2.88
C LYS A 77 9.83 -21.54 -4.11
N ASP A 78 8.87 -22.37 -4.52
CA ASP A 78 8.07 -22.09 -5.71
C ASP A 78 7.09 -20.95 -5.45
N LEU A 79 6.50 -20.88 -4.24
CA LEU A 79 5.64 -19.78 -3.84
C LEU A 79 6.41 -18.44 -3.82
N ALA A 80 7.60 -18.41 -3.22
CA ALA A 80 8.44 -17.21 -3.19
C ALA A 80 8.83 -16.76 -4.60
N ALA A 81 9.24 -17.70 -5.47
CA ALA A 81 9.60 -17.39 -6.85
C ALA A 81 8.42 -16.81 -7.65
N CYS A 82 7.21 -17.33 -7.43
CA CYS A 82 6.01 -16.78 -8.04
C CYS A 82 5.70 -15.36 -7.55
N VAL A 83 5.77 -15.11 -6.24
CA VAL A 83 5.54 -13.77 -5.67
C VAL A 83 6.53 -12.75 -6.22
N VAL A 84 7.83 -13.09 -6.26
CA VAL A 84 8.86 -12.22 -6.85
C VAL A 84 8.54 -11.93 -8.31
N ALA A 85 8.31 -12.96 -9.12
CA ALA A 85 8.03 -12.78 -10.54
C ALA A 85 6.75 -11.95 -10.79
N ALA A 86 5.73 -12.10 -9.94
CA ALA A 86 4.51 -11.32 -10.04
C ALA A 86 4.74 -9.84 -9.68
N MET A 87 5.50 -9.56 -8.61
CA MET A 87 5.91 -8.19 -8.27
C MET A 87 6.77 -7.56 -9.36
N GLU A 88 7.69 -8.30 -9.99
CA GLU A 88 8.48 -7.83 -11.14
C GLU A 88 7.60 -7.53 -12.36
N ALA A 89 6.59 -8.37 -12.64
CA ALA A 89 5.68 -8.15 -13.76
C ALA A 89 4.82 -6.89 -13.60
N TYR A 90 4.47 -6.53 -12.36
CA TYR A 90 3.82 -5.25 -12.06
C TYR A 90 4.82 -4.09 -12.02
N GLY A 91 6.03 -4.32 -11.51
CA GLY A 91 7.14 -3.37 -11.42
C GLY A 91 6.93 -2.20 -10.45
N THR A 92 5.69 -1.90 -10.06
CA THR A 92 5.32 -0.79 -9.20
C THR A 92 4.09 -1.14 -8.37
N GLY A 93 3.90 -0.43 -7.27
CA GLY A 93 2.68 -0.55 -6.48
C GLY A 93 2.71 0.28 -5.21
N THR A 94 1.66 0.08 -4.42
CA THR A 94 1.53 0.62 -3.08
C THR A 94 1.35 -0.52 -2.08
N GLU A 95 1.99 -0.39 -0.93
CA GLU A 95 1.87 -1.27 0.20
C GLU A 95 1.28 -0.48 1.38
N TYR A 96 0.29 -1.03 2.04
CA TYR A 96 -0.10 -0.64 3.39
C TYR A 96 0.49 -1.63 4.39
N VAL A 97 1.04 -1.12 5.49
CA VAL A 97 1.57 -1.94 6.59
C VAL A 97 0.86 -1.55 7.88
N LEU A 98 0.48 -2.54 8.68
CA LEU A 98 -0.01 -2.37 10.05
C LEU A 98 0.74 -3.32 10.98
N SER A 99 1.39 -2.77 12.00
CA SER A 99 2.10 -3.54 13.02
C SER A 99 1.79 -2.96 14.41
N GLY A 100 1.01 -3.69 15.20
CA GLY A 100 0.50 -3.16 16.47
C GLY A 100 -0.48 -2.00 16.24
N ASP A 101 -0.16 -0.85 16.80
CA ASP A 101 -0.90 0.42 16.66
C ASP A 101 -0.29 1.37 15.61
N ARG A 102 0.75 0.94 14.91
CA ARG A 102 1.43 1.74 13.89
C ARG A 102 1.07 1.27 12.49
N SER A 103 0.61 2.20 11.67
CA SER A 103 0.35 2.02 10.25
C SER A 103 1.30 2.86 9.40
N GLY A 104 1.43 2.48 8.14
CA GLY A 104 2.14 3.27 7.15
C GLY A 104 1.76 2.84 5.74
N THR A 105 2.09 3.71 4.78
CA THR A 105 1.88 3.45 3.36
C THR A 105 3.18 3.69 2.61
N THR A 106 3.53 2.76 1.73
CA THR A 106 4.76 2.77 0.93
C THR A 106 4.43 2.65 -0.53
N ARG A 107 4.90 3.57 -1.36
CA ARG A 107 4.96 3.37 -2.81
C ARG A 107 6.28 2.74 -3.18
N PHE A 108 6.29 1.78 -4.08
CA PHE A 108 7.49 1.07 -4.48
C PHE A 108 7.65 0.95 -6.00
N ARG A 109 8.91 0.88 -6.42
CA ARG A 109 9.37 0.32 -7.70
C ARG A 109 10.12 -0.97 -7.39
N PHE A 110 9.78 -2.04 -8.09
CA PHE A 110 10.32 -3.38 -7.93
C PHE A 110 11.05 -3.84 -9.19
N GLY A 111 12.09 -4.66 -9.04
CA GLY A 111 12.92 -5.14 -10.15
C GLY A 111 14.13 -4.23 -10.39
N ASP A 112 14.34 -3.81 -11.65
CA ASP A 112 15.47 -2.95 -12.02
C ASP A 112 15.32 -1.55 -11.41
N ASP A 113 16.36 -1.06 -10.72
CA ASP A 113 16.37 0.23 -9.98
C ASP A 113 15.28 0.32 -8.89
N PRO A 114 15.33 -0.56 -7.85
CA PRO A 114 14.33 -0.58 -6.81
C PRO A 114 14.37 0.69 -5.96
N ALA A 115 13.18 1.19 -5.65
CA ALA A 115 13.02 2.40 -4.86
C ALA A 115 11.72 2.35 -4.06
N MET A 116 11.71 2.99 -2.90
CA MET A 116 10.54 3.07 -2.04
C MET A 116 10.42 4.47 -1.47
N ALA A 117 9.20 4.95 -1.30
CA ALA A 117 8.94 6.14 -0.51
C ALA A 117 7.62 5.96 0.22
N GLY A 118 7.61 6.30 1.49
CA GLY A 118 6.45 6.07 2.32
C GLY A 118 6.38 6.98 3.52
N ASP A 119 5.26 6.86 4.19
CA ASP A 119 4.88 7.62 5.35
C ASP A 119 4.41 6.65 6.43
N ILE A 120 4.80 6.93 7.68
CA ILE A 120 4.43 6.18 8.86
C ILE A 120 3.67 7.12 9.77
N ASP A 121 2.53 6.64 10.24
CA ASP A 121 1.63 7.39 11.09
C ASP A 121 2.18 7.47 12.52
N GLY A 122 1.90 8.59 13.17
CA GLY A 122 2.28 8.83 14.56
C GLY A 122 1.45 7.98 15.52
N GLU A 123 1.98 7.72 16.71
CA GLU A 123 1.27 7.00 17.79
C GLU A 123 0.01 7.74 18.26
N ASP A 124 -0.08 9.05 17.98
CA ASP A 124 -1.23 9.91 18.24
C ASP A 124 -2.26 9.91 17.10
N GLY A 125 -2.04 9.11 16.05
CA GLY A 125 -2.86 9.05 14.85
C GLY A 125 -2.58 10.17 13.85
N GLN A 126 -1.49 10.94 14.01
CA GLN A 126 -1.08 11.91 13.00
C GLN A 126 -0.58 11.17 11.74
N GLU A 127 -1.29 11.31 10.63
CA GLU A 127 -0.87 10.75 9.34
C GLU A 127 0.51 11.29 8.92
N GLY A 128 1.38 10.40 8.46
CA GLY A 128 2.71 10.75 7.93
C GLY A 128 3.60 11.55 8.89
N ALA A 129 3.59 11.18 10.17
CA ALA A 129 4.45 11.79 11.18
C ALA A 129 5.94 11.59 10.87
N THR A 130 6.29 10.46 10.23
CA THR A 130 7.64 10.16 9.73
C THR A 130 7.56 9.75 8.27
N SER A 131 8.38 10.35 7.41
CA SER A 131 8.49 9.95 6.00
C SER A 131 9.83 9.29 5.73
N PHE A 132 9.91 8.41 4.74
CA PHE A 132 11.16 7.80 4.31
C PHE A 132 11.26 7.73 2.78
N VAL A 133 12.50 7.68 2.30
CA VAL A 133 12.84 7.41 0.90
C VAL A 133 14.01 6.43 0.86
N PHE A 134 13.91 5.42 0.02
CA PHE A 134 14.96 4.46 -0.30
C PHE A 134 15.20 4.49 -1.80
N LEU A 135 16.46 4.70 -2.21
CA LEU A 135 16.91 4.63 -3.61
C LEU A 135 18.09 3.68 -3.69
N GLY A 136 17.86 2.43 -4.12
CA GLY A 136 18.86 1.38 -3.99
C GLY A 136 19.30 1.24 -2.52
N ASP A 137 20.60 1.38 -2.26
CA ASP A 137 21.19 1.32 -0.91
C ASP A 137 21.14 2.66 -0.15
N GLU A 138 20.77 3.76 -0.81
CA GLU A 138 20.67 5.06 -0.15
C GLU A 138 19.32 5.19 0.56
N GLU A 139 19.33 5.83 1.73
CA GLU A 139 18.16 5.99 2.57
C GLU A 139 18.10 7.36 3.21
N TRP A 140 16.88 7.89 3.29
CA TRP A 140 16.57 9.13 3.98
C TRP A 140 15.34 8.95 4.84
N ILE A 141 15.37 9.55 6.03
CA ILE A 141 14.21 9.64 6.90
C ILE A 141 13.96 11.10 7.21
N LYS A 142 12.71 11.51 7.11
CA LYS A 142 12.24 12.81 7.54
C LYS A 142 11.69 12.71 8.94
N SER A 143 12.36 13.34 9.89
CA SER A 143 11.85 13.52 11.24
C SER A 143 11.89 15.00 11.59
N ASN A 144 10.88 15.50 12.29
CA ASN A 144 10.76 16.91 12.68
C ASN A 144 10.91 17.90 11.52
N GLY A 145 10.48 17.52 10.31
CA GLY A 145 10.49 18.36 9.13
C GLY A 145 11.79 18.36 8.32
N THR A 146 12.86 17.73 8.80
CA THR A 146 14.17 17.70 8.13
C THR A 146 14.47 16.30 7.60
N TRP A 147 14.92 16.22 6.34
CA TRP A 147 15.43 14.99 5.77
C TRP A 147 16.88 14.76 6.20
N VAL A 148 17.15 13.56 6.70
CA VAL A 148 18.49 13.13 7.07
C VAL A 148 18.81 11.87 6.30
N LYS A 149 20.01 11.83 5.71
CA LYS A 149 20.52 10.63 5.01
C LYS A 149 21.11 9.66 6.04
N GLY A 150 20.79 8.38 5.92
CA GLY A 150 21.41 7.34 6.72
C GLY A 150 22.89 7.18 6.38
N ASP A 151 23.74 7.17 7.41
CA ASP A 151 25.16 6.87 7.29
C ASP A 151 25.65 6.15 8.56
N PRO A 152 25.97 4.84 8.50
CA PRO A 152 26.43 4.09 9.67
C PRO A 152 27.80 4.54 10.20
N ASP A 153 28.57 5.29 9.41
CA ASP A 153 29.87 5.87 9.78
C ASP A 153 29.78 7.40 9.99
N GLY A 154 28.58 7.97 9.91
CA GLY A 154 28.31 9.40 9.99
C GLY A 154 28.19 9.94 11.42
N ASP A 155 27.50 11.07 11.56
CA ASP A 155 27.17 11.61 12.87
C ASP A 155 26.08 10.80 13.59
N ALA A 156 25.80 11.13 14.85
CA ALA A 156 24.85 10.38 15.67
C ALA A 156 23.44 10.31 15.06
N GLU A 157 23.01 11.34 14.33
CA GLU A 157 21.69 11.38 13.71
C GLU A 157 21.66 10.48 12.48
N ALA A 158 22.68 10.55 11.62
CA ALA A 158 22.82 9.70 10.45
C ALA A 158 22.94 8.21 10.80
N VAL A 159 23.61 7.86 11.90
CA VAL A 159 23.70 6.48 12.40
C VAL A 159 22.34 5.95 12.86
N VAL A 160 21.56 6.81 13.55
CA VAL A 160 20.19 6.46 13.98
C VAL A 160 19.31 6.24 12.76
N VAL A 161 19.36 7.14 11.77
CA VAL A 161 18.61 7.00 10.51
C VAL A 161 18.97 5.71 9.78
N ALA A 162 20.26 5.37 9.67
CA ALA A 162 20.69 4.12 9.04
C ALA A 162 20.15 2.88 9.78
N SER A 163 20.00 2.96 11.10
CA SER A 163 19.47 1.87 11.91
C SER A 163 17.95 1.74 11.77
N VAL A 164 17.21 2.86 11.78
CA VAL A 164 15.76 2.88 11.60
C VAL A 164 15.38 2.51 10.17
N GLY A 165 16.14 2.98 9.17
CA GLY A 165 15.93 2.68 7.77
C GLY A 165 15.95 1.18 7.49
N LYS A 166 16.87 0.43 8.11
CA LYS A 166 16.89 -1.05 8.04
C LYS A 166 15.60 -1.67 8.55
N ALA A 167 15.03 -1.16 9.65
CA ALA A 167 13.78 -1.67 10.19
C ALA A 167 12.59 -1.39 9.26
N TYR A 168 12.55 -0.20 8.63
CA TYR A 168 11.52 0.12 7.64
C TYR A 168 11.64 -0.73 6.38
N ARG A 169 12.85 -0.95 5.84
CA ARG A 169 13.05 -1.88 4.72
C ARG A 169 12.52 -3.28 5.02
N VAL A 170 12.78 -3.81 6.22
CA VAL A 170 12.27 -5.13 6.63
C VAL A 170 10.73 -5.23 6.57
N LEU A 171 10.04 -4.11 6.81
CA LEU A 171 8.58 -4.06 6.82
C LEU A 171 7.97 -3.61 5.50
N SER A 172 8.71 -2.88 4.67
CA SER A 172 8.16 -2.16 3.52
C SER A 172 8.77 -2.56 2.18
N ASP A 173 9.75 -3.47 2.17
CA ASP A 173 10.34 -4.01 0.96
C ASP A 173 9.60 -5.31 0.56
N PRO A 174 8.88 -5.34 -0.57
CA PRO A 174 8.18 -6.55 -1.02
C PRO A 174 9.11 -7.76 -1.23
N GLN A 175 10.42 -7.55 -1.44
CA GLN A 175 11.38 -8.65 -1.55
C GLN A 175 11.49 -9.42 -0.22
N VAL A 176 11.33 -8.73 0.91
CA VAL A 176 11.41 -9.35 2.23
C VAL A 176 10.25 -10.32 2.45
N THR A 177 9.06 -10.02 1.94
CA THR A 177 7.92 -10.96 1.95
C THR A 177 8.29 -12.29 1.28
N ALA A 178 8.95 -12.25 0.11
CA ALA A 178 9.41 -13.46 -0.58
C ALA A 178 10.48 -14.22 0.20
N ASP A 179 11.41 -13.52 0.85
CA ASP A 179 12.45 -14.15 1.68
C ASP A 179 11.86 -14.88 2.90
N VAL A 180 10.83 -14.31 3.53
CA VAL A 180 10.08 -14.96 4.60
C VAL A 180 9.39 -16.23 4.07
N ILE A 181 8.73 -16.12 2.91
CA ILE A 181 8.02 -17.25 2.28
C ILE A 181 8.97 -18.43 2.02
N ALA A 182 10.15 -18.15 1.47
CA ALA A 182 11.15 -19.16 1.12
C ALA A 182 11.70 -19.92 2.35
N THR A 183 11.55 -19.35 3.56
CA THR A 183 12.04 -19.96 4.79
C THR A 183 11.19 -21.14 5.26
N SER A 184 9.87 -21.12 5.01
CA SER A 184 9.01 -22.27 5.29
C SER A 184 9.06 -23.25 4.12
N PRO A 185 9.35 -24.54 4.36
CA PRO A 185 9.49 -25.50 3.27
C PRO A 185 8.17 -25.80 2.55
N GLU A 186 7.04 -25.66 3.26
CA GLU A 186 5.74 -26.13 2.80
C GLU A 186 4.63 -25.15 3.23
N TRP A 187 3.72 -24.94 2.29
CA TRP A 187 2.59 -24.05 2.39
C TRP A 187 1.32 -24.77 1.95
N LYS A 188 0.20 -24.36 2.51
CA LYS A 188 -1.12 -24.95 2.28
C LYS A 188 -2.09 -23.87 1.83
N VAL A 189 -2.75 -24.11 0.70
CA VAL A 189 -3.88 -23.29 0.23
C VAL A 189 -5.12 -23.70 1.02
N ASP A 190 -5.82 -22.73 1.58
CA ASP A 190 -7.08 -22.94 2.30
C ASP A 190 -8.19 -23.46 1.37
N THR A 191 -9.26 -23.96 1.98
CA THR A 191 -10.39 -24.54 1.24
C THR A 191 -11.15 -23.51 0.39
N GLU A 192 -11.25 -22.26 0.87
CA GLU A 192 -11.99 -21.19 0.21
C GLU A 192 -11.15 -19.91 0.15
N LYS A 193 -11.49 -19.03 -0.80
CA LYS A 193 -10.91 -17.71 -0.88
C LYS A 193 -11.41 -16.81 0.24
N ALA A 194 -10.57 -15.88 0.67
CA ALA A 194 -10.95 -14.80 1.56
C ALA A 194 -11.32 -13.55 0.74
N LEU A 195 -12.36 -12.84 1.19
CA LEU A 195 -12.62 -11.46 0.74
C LEU A 195 -11.68 -10.53 1.50
N ILE A 196 -10.85 -9.79 0.77
CA ILE A 196 -9.89 -8.82 1.32
C ILE A 196 -10.33 -7.42 0.87
N SER A 197 -10.54 -6.53 1.84
CA SER A 197 -10.78 -5.11 1.58
C SER A 197 -9.46 -4.36 1.63
N LEU A 198 -9.08 -3.74 0.51
CA LEU A 198 -7.86 -2.98 0.35
C LEU A 198 -8.07 -1.50 0.69
N GLU A 199 -6.99 -0.81 1.01
CA GLU A 199 -6.98 0.57 1.49
C GLU A 199 -7.39 1.58 0.39
N ASN A 200 -7.28 1.19 -0.88
CA ASN A 200 -7.82 1.96 -2.01
C ASN A 200 -9.35 1.82 -2.18
N GLY A 201 -10.04 1.15 -1.24
CA GLY A 201 -11.49 0.98 -1.23
C GLY A 201 -12.01 -0.11 -2.17
N LYS A 202 -11.12 -0.92 -2.77
CA LYS A 202 -11.49 -2.08 -3.58
C LYS A 202 -11.53 -3.34 -2.71
N ASP A 203 -12.43 -4.25 -3.05
CA ASP A 203 -12.46 -5.60 -2.49
C ASP A 203 -11.96 -6.61 -3.52
N THR A 204 -11.20 -7.61 -3.08
CA THR A 204 -10.75 -8.73 -3.92
C THR A 204 -10.96 -10.09 -3.23
N ASN A 205 -11.06 -11.16 -4.01
CA ASN A 205 -11.11 -12.53 -3.50
C ASN A 205 -9.79 -13.24 -3.76
N ALA A 206 -9.07 -13.58 -2.69
CA ALA A 206 -7.73 -14.15 -2.78
C ALA A 206 -7.66 -15.51 -2.06
N TRP A 207 -6.82 -16.40 -2.59
CA TRP A 207 -6.44 -17.64 -1.94
C TRP A 207 -5.60 -17.32 -0.71
N ARG A 208 -6.06 -17.79 0.46
CA ARG A 208 -5.27 -17.75 1.70
C ARG A 208 -4.30 -18.92 1.70
N ILE A 209 -3.00 -18.64 1.80
CA ILE A 209 -1.94 -19.64 1.75
C ILE A 209 -1.12 -19.53 3.03
N THR A 210 -1.07 -20.60 3.83
CA THR A 210 -0.48 -20.55 5.19
C THR A 210 0.67 -21.54 5.33
N ASN A 211 1.69 -21.19 6.10
CA ASN A 211 2.77 -22.10 6.47
C ASN A 211 2.22 -23.31 7.24
N THR A 212 2.68 -24.53 6.93
CA THR A 212 2.14 -25.74 7.58
C THR A 212 2.71 -25.98 8.98
N LYS A 213 3.87 -25.39 9.29
CA LYS A 213 4.56 -25.51 10.58
C LYS A 213 5.25 -24.19 10.94
N PRO A 214 5.42 -23.88 12.25
CA PRO A 214 6.25 -22.78 12.68
C PRO A 214 7.68 -22.89 12.14
N PHE A 215 8.28 -21.75 11.83
CA PHE A 215 9.67 -21.66 11.35
C PHE A 215 10.38 -20.46 12.00
N THR A 216 11.70 -20.45 11.94
CA THR A 216 12.50 -19.34 12.49
C THR A 216 12.90 -18.39 11.38
N TRP A 217 12.67 -17.10 11.57
CA TRP A 217 13.12 -16.05 10.68
C TRP A 217 13.63 -14.86 11.49
N ASN A 218 14.82 -14.36 11.17
CA ASN A 218 15.48 -13.25 11.90
C ASN A 218 15.49 -13.40 13.43
N GLY A 219 15.67 -14.63 13.93
CA GLY A 219 15.73 -14.92 15.36
C GLY A 219 14.37 -14.96 16.08
N ALA A 220 13.27 -14.68 15.38
CA ALA A 220 11.90 -14.85 15.87
C ALA A 220 11.31 -16.18 15.37
N THR A 221 10.39 -16.76 16.14
CA THR A 221 9.58 -17.90 15.69
C THR A 221 8.33 -17.37 15.00
N MET A 222 8.22 -17.54 13.69
CA MET A 222 6.99 -17.31 12.93
C MET A 222 6.04 -18.47 13.23
N THR A 223 4.97 -18.20 13.99
CA THR A 223 3.97 -19.23 14.32
C THR A 223 2.93 -19.37 13.24
N GLU A 224 2.61 -18.27 12.58
CA GLU A 224 1.72 -18.22 11.43
C GLU A 224 2.24 -17.16 10.46
N TYR A 225 2.24 -17.48 9.18
CA TYR A 225 2.44 -16.54 8.09
C TYR A 225 1.46 -16.89 6.99
N ILE A 226 0.74 -15.88 6.53
CA ILE A 226 -0.31 -15.97 5.52
C ILE A 226 0.14 -15.15 4.32
N VAL A 227 -0.08 -15.68 3.13
CA VAL A 227 0.07 -14.99 1.86
C VAL A 227 -1.27 -15.03 1.15
N TRP A 228 -1.68 -13.92 0.54
CA TRP A 228 -2.89 -13.85 -0.27
C TRP A 228 -2.55 -13.60 -1.73
N LEU A 229 -3.00 -14.49 -2.61
CA LEU A 229 -2.84 -14.40 -4.06
C LEU A 229 -4.20 -14.51 -4.77
N GLU A 230 -4.45 -13.71 -5.80
CA GLU A 230 -5.61 -13.90 -6.70
C GLU A 230 -5.41 -15.10 -7.64
N ASP A 231 -6.41 -15.45 -8.46
CA ASP A 231 -6.33 -16.63 -9.35
C ASP A 231 -5.18 -16.56 -10.36
N ASP A 232 -4.82 -15.35 -10.79
CA ASP A 232 -3.74 -15.09 -11.74
C ASP A 232 -2.38 -14.91 -11.05
N ALA A 233 -2.31 -15.22 -9.75
CA ALA A 233 -1.16 -15.02 -8.86
C ALA A 233 -0.81 -13.55 -8.55
N THR A 234 -1.73 -12.61 -8.78
CA THR A 234 -1.58 -11.24 -8.29
C THR A 234 -1.41 -11.21 -6.77
N PRO A 235 -0.32 -10.64 -6.23
CA PRO A 235 -0.11 -10.54 -4.79
C PRO A 235 -1.06 -9.52 -4.16
N VAL A 236 -1.82 -9.95 -3.16
CA VAL A 236 -2.76 -9.09 -2.43
C VAL A 236 -2.19 -8.65 -1.08
N GLY A 237 -1.32 -9.46 -0.48
CA GLY A 237 -0.71 -9.12 0.80
C GLY A 237 -0.12 -10.31 1.54
N ALA A 238 0.33 -10.03 2.77
CA ALA A 238 0.78 -11.04 3.71
C ALA A 238 0.43 -10.65 5.15
N GLN A 239 0.34 -11.64 6.04
CA GLN A 239 0.22 -11.40 7.48
C GLN A 239 1.10 -12.38 8.23
N GLY A 240 1.98 -11.85 9.09
CA GLY A 240 2.88 -12.65 9.91
C GLY A 240 2.61 -12.48 11.39
N THR A 241 2.44 -13.58 12.11
CA THR A 241 2.48 -13.62 13.57
C THR A 241 3.78 -14.28 14.02
N SER A 242 4.58 -13.51 14.76
CA SER A 242 5.89 -13.90 15.25
C SER A 242 5.95 -13.87 16.77
N GLN A 243 6.82 -14.71 17.36
CA GLN A 243 7.14 -14.71 18.77
C GLN A 243 8.64 -14.49 18.99
N ALA A 244 8.97 -13.51 19.82
CA ALA A 244 10.32 -13.21 20.27
C ALA A 244 10.31 -12.78 21.74
N GLY A 245 11.22 -13.34 22.55
CA GLY A 245 11.31 -12.98 23.97
C GLY A 245 10.03 -13.19 24.79
N GLY A 246 9.17 -14.15 24.40
CA GLY A 246 7.88 -14.40 25.04
C GLY A 246 6.76 -13.41 24.68
N THR A 247 7.01 -12.49 23.75
CA THR A 247 6.01 -11.55 23.23
C THR A 247 5.60 -11.98 21.82
N SER A 248 4.29 -11.90 21.53
CA SER A 248 3.75 -12.12 20.19
C SER A 248 3.51 -10.78 19.50
N SER A 249 3.83 -10.69 18.22
CA SER A 249 3.51 -9.55 17.37
C SER A 249 2.89 -10.03 16.07
N THR A 250 1.91 -9.29 15.56
CA THR A 250 1.30 -9.54 14.26
C THR A 250 1.50 -8.30 13.38
N THR A 251 1.93 -8.54 12.15
CA THR A 251 2.09 -7.53 11.11
C THR A 251 1.25 -7.92 9.91
N LEU A 252 0.48 -6.98 9.38
CA LEU A 252 -0.31 -7.09 8.16
C LEU A 252 0.31 -6.21 7.08
N GLN A 253 0.36 -6.73 5.86
CA GLN A 253 0.77 -6.04 4.65
C GLN A 253 -0.31 -6.26 3.59
N HIS A 254 -0.73 -5.20 2.91
CA HIS A 254 -1.60 -5.26 1.74
C HIS A 254 -0.95 -4.55 0.57
N PHE A 255 -1.02 -5.15 -0.60
CA PHE A 255 -0.52 -4.58 -1.84
C PHE A 255 -1.69 -4.17 -2.74
N TYR A 256 -1.63 -2.96 -3.27
CA TYR A 256 -2.66 -2.39 -4.12
C TYR A 256 -2.08 -1.37 -5.10
N ASP A 257 -2.90 -0.96 -6.06
CA ASP A 257 -2.49 -0.08 -7.17
C ASP A 257 -1.22 -0.59 -7.87
N LEU A 258 -1.13 -1.93 -8.00
CA LEU A 258 -0.03 -2.60 -8.67
C LEU A 258 0.00 -2.25 -10.16
N GLY A 259 1.19 -1.90 -10.66
CA GLY A 259 1.41 -1.46 -12.04
C GLY A 259 1.07 0.01 -12.30
N GLU A 260 0.54 0.74 -11.33
CA GLU A 260 0.30 2.18 -11.47
C GLU A 260 1.63 2.96 -11.37
N PRO A 261 1.91 3.90 -12.29
CA PRO A 261 3.17 4.65 -12.27
C PRO A 261 3.42 5.40 -10.96
N VAL A 262 4.62 5.25 -10.40
CA VAL A 262 5.05 6.00 -9.21
C VAL A 262 6.31 6.81 -9.49
N THR A 263 6.36 8.02 -8.93
CA THR A 263 7.58 8.85 -8.91
C THR A 263 8.21 8.80 -7.53
N ILE A 264 9.47 8.38 -7.46
CA ILE A 264 10.26 8.29 -6.23
C ILE A 264 11.62 8.92 -6.52
N GLU A 265 11.92 10.02 -5.85
CA GLU A 265 13.13 10.83 -6.04
C GLU A 265 13.80 11.08 -4.70
N SER A 266 15.09 11.45 -4.73
CA SER A 266 15.79 11.81 -3.52
C SER A 266 15.20 13.11 -2.95
N PRO A 267 15.09 13.20 -1.62
CA PRO A 267 14.64 14.43 -0.99
C PRO A 267 15.65 15.56 -1.17
N LYS A 268 15.15 16.80 -1.20
CA LYS A 268 15.94 18.03 -1.26
C LYS A 268 16.33 18.54 0.12
#